data_AF-A0A0C9U224-F1
#
_entry.id   AF-A0A0C9U224-F1
#
_cell.length_a   1.000
_cell.length_b   1.000
_cell.length_c   1.000
_cell.angle_alpha   90.00
_cell.angle_beta   90.00
_cell.angle_gamma   90.00
#
_symmetry.space_group_name_H-M   'P 1'
#
loop_
_entity.id
_entity.type
_entity.pdbx_description
1 polymer ?
#
loop_
_entity_poly.entity_id
_entity_poly.type
_entity_poly.pdbx_seq_one_letter_code
_entity_poly.pdbx_strand_id
1 'polypeptide(L)'
;MKSFAAGLATLLTFTGAVSAICTQSYVVQKGDICNVIALSRGISASQIFILNPNACPSIFVGQRLCLFNSAYNCQPVVPVNPGDLCFNVAESNGITLEQLLLDNPTLHQENRQQCLIFP
;
A
#
# COMPACT_ATOMS: atom_id res chain seq x y z
N MET A 1 -60.44 -21.05 -9.77
CA MET A 1 -59.59 -19.86 -9.92
C MET A 1 -58.24 -20.20 -9.29
N LYS A 2 -57.15 -20.18 -10.06
CA LYS A 2 -55.80 -20.59 -9.62
C LYS A 2 -55.06 -19.33 -9.13
N SER A 3 -54.77 -19.25 -7.84
CA SER A 3 -53.90 -18.19 -7.31
C SER A 3 -52.44 -18.52 -7.61
N PHE A 4 -51.77 -17.65 -8.33
CA PHE A 4 -50.31 -17.65 -8.46
C PHE A 4 -49.75 -16.70 -7.40
N ALA A 5 -48.95 -17.21 -6.47
CA ALA A 5 -48.17 -16.40 -5.55
C ALA A 5 -46.94 -15.86 -6.30
N ALA A 6 -46.87 -14.54 -6.46
CA ALA A 6 -45.66 -13.87 -6.90
C ALA A 6 -44.69 -13.79 -5.72
N GLY A 7 -43.68 -14.67 -5.70
CA GLY A 7 -42.57 -14.59 -4.77
C GLY A 7 -41.62 -13.48 -5.19
N LEU A 8 -41.46 -12.45 -4.35
CA LEU A 8 -40.44 -11.43 -4.48
C LEU A 8 -39.06 -12.09 -4.30
N ALA A 9 -38.31 -12.27 -5.39
CA ALA A 9 -36.92 -12.67 -5.34
C ALA A 9 -36.08 -11.42 -5.00
N THR A 10 -35.74 -11.26 -3.73
CA THR A 10 -34.79 -10.23 -3.28
C THR A 10 -33.40 -10.59 -3.79
N LEU A 11 -32.87 -9.82 -4.74
CA LEU A 11 -31.47 -9.90 -5.17
C LEU A 11 -30.56 -9.45 -4.02
N LEU A 12 -29.95 -10.39 -3.31
CA LEU A 12 -28.85 -10.11 -2.38
C LEU A 12 -27.60 -9.84 -3.22
N THR A 13 -27.23 -8.56 -3.37
CA THR A 13 -25.94 -8.19 -3.95
C THR A 13 -24.84 -8.50 -2.93
N PHE A 14 -24.14 -9.62 -3.10
CA PHE A 14 -22.89 -9.88 -2.39
C PHE A 14 -21.82 -8.92 -2.92
N THR A 15 -21.63 -7.79 -2.26
CA THR A 15 -20.38 -7.00 -2.39
C THR A 15 -19.30 -7.70 -1.57
N GLY A 16 -18.88 -8.88 -2.01
CA GLY A 16 -17.72 -9.55 -1.42
C GLY A 16 -16.47 -8.76 -1.78
N ALA A 17 -15.72 -8.30 -0.78
CA ALA A 17 -14.39 -7.77 -1.00
C ALA A 17 -13.52 -8.88 -1.63
N VAL A 18 -13.26 -8.77 -2.92
CA VAL A 18 -12.27 -9.63 -3.58
C VAL A 18 -10.93 -9.35 -2.93
N SER A 19 -10.37 -10.36 -2.26
CA SER A 19 -9.01 -10.25 -1.72
C SER A 19 -8.07 -10.01 -2.89
N ALA A 20 -7.34 -8.90 -2.85
CA ALA A 20 -6.48 -8.52 -3.95
C ALA A 20 -5.39 -9.57 -4.17
N ILE A 21 -5.23 -10.02 -5.42
CA ILE A 21 -4.32 -11.11 -5.76
C ILE A 21 -2.91 -10.54 -5.89
N CYS A 22 -1.94 -11.13 -5.18
CA CYS A 22 -0.55 -10.76 -5.34
C CYS A 22 -0.06 -11.08 -6.76
N THR A 23 0.31 -10.05 -7.53
CA THR A 23 0.74 -10.17 -8.93
C THR A 23 2.25 -10.24 -9.07
N GLN A 24 3.00 -9.68 -8.11
CA GLN A 24 4.45 -9.79 -8.06
C GLN A 24 4.94 -9.96 -6.63
N SER A 25 5.92 -10.84 -6.45
CA SER A 25 6.44 -11.24 -5.15
C SER A 25 7.95 -11.19 -5.10
N TYR A 26 8.48 -11.11 -3.88
CA TYR A 26 9.90 -11.16 -3.60
C TYR A 26 10.19 -12.17 -2.49
N VAL A 27 11.33 -12.87 -2.57
CA VAL A 27 11.80 -13.78 -1.53
C VAL A 27 12.94 -13.10 -0.80
N VAL A 28 12.76 -12.90 0.51
CA VAL A 28 13.72 -12.20 1.38
C VAL A 28 15.07 -12.91 1.38
N GLN A 29 16.12 -12.14 1.16
CA GLN A 29 17.51 -12.57 1.12
C GLN A 29 18.24 -12.16 2.42
N LYS A 30 19.44 -12.72 2.62
CA LYS A 30 20.27 -12.39 3.77
C LYS A 30 20.69 -10.92 3.72
N GLY A 31 20.39 -10.18 4.77
CA GLY A 31 20.73 -8.75 4.90
C GLY A 31 19.63 -7.79 4.44
N ASP A 32 18.52 -8.32 3.92
CA ASP A 32 17.38 -7.50 3.55
C ASP A 32 16.69 -6.87 4.77
N ILE A 33 16.25 -5.63 4.59
CA ILE A 33 15.25 -4.96 5.42
C ILE A 33 14.19 -4.35 4.50
N CYS A 34 12.97 -4.13 5.01
CA CYS A 34 11.85 -3.72 4.17
C CYS A 34 12.09 -2.45 3.34
N ASN A 35 12.72 -1.43 3.91
CA ASN A 35 13.01 -0.18 3.19
C ASN A 35 14.02 -0.41 2.05
N VAL A 36 15.04 -1.26 2.25
CA VAL A 36 16.02 -1.60 1.21
C VAL A 36 15.38 -2.42 0.09
N ILE A 37 14.48 -3.35 0.43
CA ILE A 37 13.68 -4.06 -0.57
C ILE A 37 12.81 -3.07 -1.35
N ALA A 38 12.08 -2.20 -0.66
CA ALA A 38 11.18 -1.23 -1.29
C ALA A 38 11.94 -0.34 -2.29
N LEU A 39 13.05 0.24 -1.85
CA LEU A 39 13.93 1.07 -2.67
C LEU A 39 14.48 0.30 -3.89
N SER A 40 15.05 -0.89 -3.68
CA SER A 40 15.64 -1.70 -4.76
C SER A 40 14.61 -2.24 -5.76
N ARG A 41 13.34 -2.30 -5.38
CA ARG A 41 12.22 -2.77 -6.21
C ARG A 41 11.36 -1.64 -6.77
N GLY A 42 11.69 -0.38 -6.48
CA GLY A 42 10.97 0.78 -6.98
C GLY A 42 9.53 0.86 -6.47
N ILE A 43 9.27 0.41 -5.23
CA ILE A 43 7.98 0.55 -4.57
C ILE A 43 8.13 1.48 -3.35
N SER A 44 7.05 2.16 -2.97
CA SER A 44 7.07 2.96 -1.74
C SER A 44 7.19 2.07 -0.50
N ALA A 45 7.78 2.59 0.57
CA ALA A 45 7.77 1.92 1.86
C ALA A 45 6.31 1.61 2.28
N SER A 46 5.40 2.58 2.15
CA SER A 46 3.99 2.36 2.50
C SER A 46 3.38 1.15 1.80
N GLN A 47 3.67 0.95 0.51
CA GLN A 47 3.18 -0.20 -0.25
C GLN A 47 3.65 -1.53 0.34
N ILE A 48 4.93 -1.67 0.70
CA ILE A 48 5.42 -2.94 1.26
C ILE A 48 4.77 -3.25 2.63
N PHE A 49 4.52 -2.23 3.45
CA PHE A 49 3.83 -2.37 4.74
C PHE A 49 2.35 -2.77 4.56
N ILE A 50 1.64 -2.13 3.62
CA ILE A 50 0.23 -2.40 3.35
C ILE A 50 0.03 -3.81 2.79
N LEU A 51 0.88 -4.22 1.84
CA LEU A 51 0.76 -5.51 1.17
C LEU A 51 1.23 -6.69 2.02
N ASN A 52 2.01 -6.44 3.07
CA ASN A 52 2.57 -7.46 3.95
C ASN A 52 2.34 -7.06 5.42
N PRO A 53 1.08 -7.00 5.87
CA PRO A 53 0.77 -6.57 7.22
C PRO A 53 1.50 -7.46 8.24
N ASN A 54 2.14 -6.82 9.22
CA ASN A 54 2.94 -7.45 10.29
C ASN A 54 4.26 -8.11 9.85
N ALA A 55 4.66 -8.01 8.57
CA ALA A 55 5.94 -8.58 8.13
C ALA A 55 7.12 -7.71 8.56
N CYS A 56 7.02 -6.40 8.38
CA CYS A 56 8.07 -5.44 8.71
C CYS A 56 7.94 -4.96 10.16
N PRO A 57 9.05 -4.77 10.91
CA PRO A 57 10.45 -4.94 10.48
C PRO A 57 10.98 -6.39 10.59
N SER A 58 10.15 -7.34 11.04
CA SER A 58 10.54 -8.69 11.45
C SER A 58 10.62 -9.72 10.31
N ILE A 59 11.10 -9.31 9.13
CA ILE A 59 11.23 -10.22 7.99
C ILE A 59 12.36 -11.23 8.19
N PHE A 60 12.25 -12.42 7.61
CA PHE A 60 13.27 -13.47 7.70
C PHE A 60 13.62 -14.06 6.33
N VAL A 61 14.85 -14.56 6.19
CA VAL A 61 15.36 -15.14 4.93
C VAL A 61 14.45 -16.28 4.46
N GLY A 62 14.09 -16.26 3.18
CA GLY A 62 13.16 -17.22 2.57
C GLY A 62 11.69 -16.84 2.70
N GLN A 63 11.33 -15.83 3.49
CA GLN A 63 9.97 -15.31 3.54
C GLN A 63 9.58 -14.73 2.18
N ARG A 64 8.35 -15.05 1.73
CA ARG A 64 7.77 -14.49 0.51
C ARG A 64 6.96 -13.25 0.85
N LEU A 65 7.33 -12.10 0.29
CA LEU A 65 6.61 -10.84 0.37
C LEU A 65 5.86 -10.56 -0.93
N CYS A 66 4.71 -9.91 -0.83
CA CYS A 66 4.00 -9.34 -1.96
C CYS A 66 4.49 -7.92 -2.25
N LEU A 67 4.92 -7.66 -3.48
CA LEU A 67 5.37 -6.33 -3.91
C LEU A 67 4.26 -5.54 -4.61
N PHE A 68 3.40 -6.23 -5.36
CA PHE A 68 2.27 -5.65 -6.08
C PHE A 68 1.08 -6.61 -6.02
N ASN A 69 -0.13 -6.07 -5.98
CA ASN A 69 -1.35 -6.86 -6.11
C ASN A 69 -2.29 -6.25 -7.16
N SER A 70 -3.38 -6.94 -7.46
CA SER A 70 -4.36 -6.52 -8.48
C SER A 70 -5.11 -5.22 -8.18
N ALA A 71 -5.01 -4.70 -6.95
CA ALA A 71 -5.73 -3.50 -6.49
C ALA A 71 -4.80 -2.35 -6.08
N TYR A 72 -3.50 -2.60 -5.92
CA TYR A 72 -2.55 -1.67 -5.32
C TYR A 72 -1.24 -1.68 -6.10
N ASN A 73 -1.02 -0.59 -6.81
CA ASN A 73 0.15 -0.31 -7.63
C ASN A 73 0.43 1.19 -7.59
N CYS A 74 1.07 1.66 -6.53
CA CYS A 74 1.42 3.07 -6.38
C CYS A 74 2.62 3.38 -7.26
N GLN A 75 2.36 3.97 -8.41
CA GLN A 75 3.35 4.46 -9.36
C GLN A 75 2.89 5.82 -9.93
N PRO A 76 3.81 6.75 -10.21
CA PRO A 76 5.25 6.65 -10.01
C PRO A 76 5.65 6.73 -8.53
N VAL A 77 6.84 6.19 -8.20
CA VAL A 77 7.47 6.36 -6.88
C VAL A 77 8.63 7.34 -7.00
N VAL A 78 8.72 8.27 -6.05
CA VAL A 78 9.81 9.24 -5.98
C VAL A 78 10.72 8.92 -4.78
N PRO A 79 12.05 8.91 -4.96
CA PRO A 79 12.97 8.80 -3.84
C PRO A 79 12.95 10.10 -3.03
N VAL A 80 13.08 9.96 -1.72
CA VAL A 80 13.27 11.09 -0.81
C VAL A 80 14.75 11.20 -0.45
N ASN A 81 15.24 12.41 -0.24
CA ASN A 81 16.61 12.71 0.10
C ASN A 81 16.71 13.19 1.56
N PRO A 82 17.92 13.12 2.16
CA PRO A 82 18.14 13.73 3.46
C PRO A 82 17.72 15.21 3.47
N GLY A 83 16.82 15.57 4.37
CA GLY A 83 16.30 16.94 4.51
C GLY A 83 14.98 17.22 3.78
N ASP A 84 14.44 16.25 3.04
CA ASP A 84 13.10 16.37 2.46
C ASP A 84 12.03 16.39 3.56
N LEU A 85 10.94 17.10 3.28
CA LEU A 85 9.74 17.16 4.09
C LEU A 85 8.55 16.74 3.23
N CYS A 86 7.51 16.11 3.79
CA CYS A 86 6.38 15.74 2.94
C CYS A 86 5.68 16.95 2.29
N PHE A 87 5.80 18.16 2.86
CA PHE A 87 5.30 19.38 2.24
C PHE A 87 6.03 19.72 0.93
N ASN A 88 7.38 19.74 0.95
CA ASN A 88 8.15 20.14 -0.23
C ASN A 88 8.15 19.04 -1.31
N VAL A 89 8.08 17.77 -0.91
CA VAL A 89 7.91 16.65 -1.85
C VAL A 89 6.53 16.69 -2.50
N ALA A 90 5.46 16.93 -1.75
CA ALA A 90 4.12 17.08 -2.32
C ALA A 90 4.07 18.24 -3.32
N GLU A 91 4.56 19.42 -2.93
CA GLU A 91 4.61 20.62 -3.77
C GLU A 91 5.43 20.40 -5.05
N SER A 92 6.64 19.85 -4.93
CA SER A 92 7.54 19.60 -6.07
C SER A 92 6.99 18.59 -7.07
N ASN A 93 6.08 17.71 -6.63
CA ASN A 93 5.41 16.72 -7.47
C ASN A 93 3.97 17.13 -7.84
N GLY A 94 3.56 18.36 -7.52
CA GLY A 94 2.27 18.92 -7.93
C GLY A 94 1.05 18.25 -7.29
N ILE A 95 1.19 17.64 -6.11
CA ILE A 95 0.09 17.03 -5.36
C ILE A 95 -0.14 17.75 -4.02
N THR A 96 -1.34 17.62 -3.46
CA THR A 96 -1.62 18.16 -2.13
C THR A 96 -0.93 17.29 -1.07
N LEU A 97 -0.61 17.89 0.08
CA LEU A 97 -0.13 17.12 1.23
C LEU A 97 -1.12 16.00 1.60
N GLU A 98 -2.43 16.29 1.56
CA GLU A 98 -3.45 15.32 1.89
C GLU A 98 -3.42 14.13 0.93
N GLN A 99 -3.28 14.37 -0.38
CA GLN A 99 -3.10 13.31 -1.37
C GLN A 99 -1.84 12.49 -1.07
N LEU A 100 -0.70 13.14 -0.82
CA LEU A 100 0.54 12.44 -0.50
C LEU A 100 0.40 11.53 0.72
N LEU A 101 -0.28 12.00 1.77
CA LEU A 101 -0.48 11.21 2.98
C LEU A 101 -1.53 10.11 2.80
N LEU A 102 -2.54 10.31 1.94
CA LEU A 102 -3.50 9.26 1.55
C LEU A 102 -2.82 8.13 0.79
N ASP A 103 -1.90 8.47 -0.12
CA ASP A 103 -1.14 7.49 -0.91
C ASP A 103 -0.06 6.79 -0.07
N ASN A 104 0.40 7.44 1.00
CA ASN A 104 1.42 6.92 1.91
C ASN A 104 0.92 6.91 3.37
N PRO A 105 -0.10 6.08 3.68
CA PRO A 105 -0.79 6.14 4.97
C PRO A 105 0.10 5.81 6.18
N THR A 106 1.24 5.16 5.97
CA THR A 106 2.25 4.97 7.04
C THR A 106 2.85 6.30 7.52
N LEU A 107 2.90 7.34 6.68
CA LEU A 107 3.39 8.68 7.08
C LEU A 107 2.43 9.40 8.04
N HIS A 108 1.12 9.12 7.95
CA HIS A 108 0.13 9.66 8.89
C HIS A 108 0.36 9.19 10.32
N GLN A 109 0.87 7.97 10.48
CA GLN A 109 1.11 7.37 11.80
C GLN A 109 2.34 7.96 12.48
N GLU A 110 3.36 8.35 11.72
CA GLU A 110 4.63 8.77 12.31
C GLU A 110 4.76 10.30 12.46
N ASN A 111 4.34 11.12 11.49
CA ASN A 111 4.91 12.48 11.38
C ASN A 111 3.96 13.62 10.98
N ARG A 112 2.64 13.51 11.20
CA ARG A 112 1.67 14.51 10.68
C ARG A 112 1.93 15.98 11.11
N GLN A 113 2.59 16.21 12.24
CA GLN A 113 2.86 17.56 12.76
C GLN A 113 4.20 18.15 12.27
N GLN A 114 5.19 17.31 11.96
CA GLN A 114 6.54 17.75 11.58
C GLN A 114 6.88 17.47 10.11
N CYS A 115 6.08 16.65 9.45
CA CYS A 115 6.21 16.25 8.05
C CYS A 115 7.61 15.73 7.68
N LEU A 116 8.31 15.13 8.64
CA LEU A 116 9.62 14.52 8.40
C LEU A 116 9.42 13.23 7.60
N ILE A 117 10.18 13.09 6.53
CA ILE A 117 10.26 11.87 5.74
C ILE A 117 11.73 11.45 5.67
N PHE A 118 11.97 10.15 5.71
CA PHE A 118 13.33 9.60 5.76
C PHE A 118 13.56 8.70 4.53
N PRO A 119 14.77 8.74 3.94
CA PRO A 119 15.20 7.82 2.89
C PRO A 119 15.17 6.35 3.32
#